data_AF-A0A923VJ49-F1
#
_entry.id   AF-A0A923VJ49-F1
#
_cell.length_a   1.000
_cell.length_b   1.000
_cell.length_c   1.000
_cell.angle_alpha   90.00
_cell.angle_beta   90.00
_cell.angle_gamma   90.00
#
_symmetry.space_group_name_H-M   'P 1'
#
loop_
_entity.id
_entity.type
_entity.pdbx_description
1 polymer ?
#
loop_
_entity_poly.entity_id
_entity_poly.type
_entity_poly.pdbx_seq_one_letter_code
_entity_poly.pdbx_strand_id
1 'polypeptide(L)'
;MTENSQFNGKYLGRFLVLIGITMLCAMVFSIVILFITSKIYNIPLNELNGDYITKSRTHLQATKMVQLFSTISIFFLSAFIFIKSYRGKPNEVWQLKSFNGPGIFLRIIVLALCFMVIGSIFSALNQSIDLGNGEFGKTVRETELKFKALTEAFLDMKNTGDFLMNMLMVAIIPGICEEIFFRGTLQKLFKSWAKNIHISIVL
;
A
#
# COMPACT_ATOMS: atom_id res chain seq x y z
N MET A 1 24.70 -15.71 27.07
CA MET A 1 23.28 -15.30 26.89
C MET A 1 23.09 -13.83 26.55
N THR A 2 24.13 -12.98 26.64
CA THR A 2 24.04 -11.52 26.43
C THR A 2 24.11 -11.07 24.97
N GLU A 3 24.80 -11.79 24.07
CA GLU A 3 24.96 -11.37 22.66
C GLU A 3 23.66 -11.41 21.83
N ASN A 4 22.79 -12.40 22.02
CA ASN A 4 21.51 -12.47 21.31
C ASN A 4 20.56 -11.31 21.68
N SER A 5 20.67 -10.76 22.90
CA SER A 5 19.84 -9.63 23.35
C SER A 5 20.27 -8.30 22.71
N GLN A 6 21.57 -8.05 22.59
CA GLN A 6 22.10 -6.87 21.89
C GLN A 6 21.91 -6.95 20.37
N PHE A 7 21.94 -8.15 19.81
CA PHE A 7 21.67 -8.39 18.39
C PHE A 7 20.21 -8.04 18.04
N ASN A 8 19.23 -8.57 18.79
CA ASN A 8 17.81 -8.29 18.56
C ASN A 8 17.43 -6.81 18.78
N GLY A 9 18.04 -6.13 19.76
CA GLY A 9 17.77 -4.71 20.01
C GLY A 9 18.11 -3.79 18.83
N LYS A 10 19.19 -4.10 18.08
CA LYS A 10 19.59 -3.31 16.90
C LYS A 10 18.62 -3.45 15.73
N TYR A 11 18.04 -4.64 15.49
CA TYR A 11 17.08 -4.85 14.41
C TYR A 11 15.68 -4.35 14.75
N LEU A 12 15.25 -4.53 16.00
CA LEU A 12 14.01 -3.95 16.49
C LEU A 12 14.04 -2.41 16.37
N GLY A 13 15.15 -1.78 16.76
CA GLY A 13 15.34 -0.33 16.58
C GLY A 13 15.23 0.11 15.11
N ARG A 14 15.79 -0.66 14.17
CA ARG A 14 15.65 -0.36 12.73
C ARG A 14 14.21 -0.48 12.25
N PHE A 15 13.47 -1.48 12.71
CA PHE A 15 12.06 -1.63 12.39
C PHE A 15 11.21 -0.46 12.92
N LEU A 16 11.44 -0.06 14.17
CA LEU A 16 10.77 1.10 14.76
C LEU A 16 11.10 2.41 14.00
N VAL A 17 12.35 2.59 13.57
CA VAL A 17 12.73 3.73 12.73
C VAL A 17 12.03 3.70 11.36
N LEU A 18 11.92 2.53 10.72
CA LEU A 18 11.18 2.39 9.46
C LEU A 18 9.71 2.78 9.63
N ILE A 19 9.05 2.28 10.67
CA ILE A 19 7.66 2.64 10.98
C ILE A 19 7.55 4.15 11.23
N GLY A 20 8.45 4.72 12.05
CA GLY A 20 8.45 6.15 12.34
C GLY A 20 8.60 7.02 11.08
N ILE A 21 9.53 6.67 10.19
CA ILE A 21 9.71 7.34 8.90
C ILE A 21 8.44 7.19 8.04
N THR A 22 7.84 6.00 8.00
CA THR A 22 6.64 5.72 7.21
C THR A 22 5.45 6.56 7.68
N MET A 23 5.22 6.63 8.99
CA MET A 23 4.16 7.45 9.58
C MET A 23 4.38 8.95 9.33
N LEU A 24 5.63 9.43 9.48
CA LEU A 24 5.97 10.83 9.21
C LEU A 24 5.77 11.17 7.72
N CYS A 25 6.21 10.29 6.82
CA CYS A 25 5.99 10.47 5.38
C CYS A 25 4.50 10.48 5.05
N ALA A 26 3.72 9.55 5.62
CA ALA A 26 2.27 9.49 5.42
C ALA A 26 1.61 10.81 5.85
N MET A 27 1.95 11.35 7.02
CA MET A 27 1.34 12.59 7.52
C MET A 27 1.78 13.82 6.70
N VAL A 28 3.08 14.04 6.56
CA VAL A 28 3.61 15.26 5.93
C VAL A 28 3.23 15.33 4.45
N PHE A 29 3.45 14.23 3.71
CA PHE A 29 3.17 14.25 2.27
C PHE A 29 1.68 14.18 1.98
N SER A 30 0.86 13.49 2.78
CA SER A 30 -0.60 13.50 2.57
C SER A 30 -1.18 14.91 2.64
N ILE A 31 -0.75 15.73 3.61
CA ILE A 31 -1.19 17.13 3.72
C ILE A 31 -0.75 17.94 2.50
N VAL A 32 0.50 17.78 2.07
CA VAL A 32 1.05 18.47 0.88
C VAL A 32 0.28 18.07 -0.39
N ILE A 33 0.01 16.79 -0.56
CA ILE A 33 -0.71 16.24 -1.71
C ILE A 33 -2.15 16.75 -1.72
N LEU A 34 -2.85 16.72 -0.59
CA LEU A 34 -4.20 17.27 -0.47
C LEU A 34 -4.25 18.74 -0.86
N PHE A 35 -3.28 19.54 -0.42
CA PHE A 35 -3.19 20.96 -0.77
C PHE A 35 -2.94 21.18 -2.26
N ILE A 36 -2.00 20.43 -2.87
CA ILE A 36 -1.69 20.49 -4.30
C ILE A 36 -2.92 20.08 -5.12
N THR A 37 -3.57 18.98 -4.78
CA THR A 37 -4.77 18.50 -5.49
C THR A 37 -5.91 19.50 -5.37
N SER A 38 -6.15 20.08 -4.19
CA SER A 38 -7.16 21.13 -4.01
C SER A 38 -6.93 22.33 -4.94
N LYS A 39 -5.67 22.75 -5.10
CA LYS A 39 -5.31 23.86 -6.01
C LYS A 39 -5.46 23.50 -7.49
N ILE A 40 -5.09 22.29 -7.90
CA ILE A 40 -5.18 21.87 -9.30
C ILE A 40 -6.63 21.74 -9.75
N TYR A 41 -7.48 21.13 -8.92
CA TYR A 41 -8.87 20.82 -9.28
C TYR A 41 -9.88 21.88 -8.81
N ASN A 42 -9.44 22.91 -8.07
CA ASN A 42 -10.30 23.92 -7.43
C ASN A 42 -11.40 23.32 -6.55
N ILE A 43 -11.09 22.23 -5.85
CA ILE A 43 -12.00 21.53 -4.93
C ILE A 43 -11.59 21.89 -3.50
N PRO A 44 -12.52 22.28 -2.61
CA PRO A 44 -12.19 22.57 -1.22
C PRO A 44 -11.76 21.28 -0.49
N LEU A 45 -10.83 21.40 0.46
CA LEU A 45 -10.17 20.26 1.12
C LEU A 45 -11.13 19.31 1.82
N ASN A 46 -12.24 19.83 2.34
CA ASN A 46 -13.28 19.04 3.00
C ASN A 46 -14.04 18.10 2.05
N GLU A 47 -14.09 18.42 0.75
CA GLU A 47 -14.77 17.59 -0.25
C GLU A 47 -13.92 16.43 -0.76
N LEU A 48 -12.60 16.45 -0.50
CA LEU A 48 -11.68 15.39 -0.91
C LEU A 48 -11.72 14.15 0.01
N ASN A 49 -12.39 14.24 1.17
CA ASN A 49 -12.47 13.18 2.18
C ASN A 49 -13.91 12.66 2.38
N GLY A 50 -14.43 11.88 1.42
CA GLY A 50 -15.40 10.82 1.73
C GLY A 50 -16.82 10.93 1.18
N ASP A 51 -17.41 12.12 1.07
CA ASP A 51 -18.87 12.22 0.76
C ASP A 51 -19.19 12.71 -0.66
N TYR A 52 -18.20 13.19 -1.42
CA TYR A 52 -18.39 13.79 -2.75
C TYR A 52 -17.72 12.99 -3.87
N ILE A 53 -17.08 11.86 -3.54
CA ILE A 53 -16.19 11.12 -4.44
C ILE A 53 -16.93 10.54 -5.66
N THR A 54 -18.24 10.29 -5.54
CA THR A 54 -19.11 9.76 -6.61
C THR A 54 -19.94 10.81 -7.34
N LYS A 55 -19.87 12.11 -6.96
CA LYS A 55 -20.74 13.14 -7.56
C LYS A 55 -20.27 13.67 -8.91
N SER A 56 -18.97 13.62 -9.21
CA SER A 56 -18.40 14.18 -10.45
C SER A 56 -17.13 13.45 -10.89
N ARG A 57 -16.87 13.43 -12.20
CA ARG A 57 -15.62 12.90 -12.77
C ARG A 57 -14.39 13.63 -12.25
N THR A 58 -14.49 14.91 -11.97
CA THR A 58 -13.38 15.73 -11.46
C THR A 58 -12.98 15.32 -10.05
N HIS A 59 -13.95 15.09 -9.16
CA HIS A 59 -13.71 14.59 -7.80
C HIS A 59 -13.06 13.20 -7.83
N LEU A 60 -13.52 12.32 -8.72
CA LEU A 60 -12.93 10.99 -8.89
C LEU A 60 -11.44 11.06 -9.31
N GLN A 61 -11.11 11.93 -10.26
CA GLN A 61 -9.73 12.13 -10.71
C GLN A 61 -8.85 12.74 -9.61
N ALA A 62 -9.39 13.70 -8.86
CA ALA A 62 -8.71 14.28 -7.70
C ALA A 62 -8.41 13.21 -6.63
N THR A 63 -9.37 12.34 -6.30
CA THR A 63 -9.17 11.25 -5.34
C THR A 63 -8.15 10.22 -5.84
N LYS A 64 -8.18 9.86 -7.14
CA LYS A 64 -7.15 8.98 -7.74
C LYS A 64 -5.75 9.57 -7.60
N MET A 65 -5.61 10.88 -7.82
CA MET A 65 -4.35 11.60 -7.64
C MET A 65 -3.88 11.54 -6.18
N VAL A 66 -4.76 11.88 -5.23
CA VAL A 66 -4.44 11.82 -3.80
C VAL A 66 -3.97 10.42 -3.40
N GLN A 67 -4.70 9.39 -3.82
CA GLN A 67 -4.37 8.00 -3.49
C GLN A 67 -3.02 7.57 -4.10
N LEU A 68 -2.78 7.88 -5.37
CA LEU A 68 -1.55 7.52 -6.07
C LEU A 68 -0.33 8.16 -5.42
N PHE A 69 -0.35 9.48 -5.22
CA PHE A 69 0.79 10.17 -4.63
C PHE A 69 0.97 9.81 -3.16
N SER A 70 -0.12 9.56 -2.42
CA SER A 70 -0.03 9.11 -1.02
C SER A 70 0.63 7.74 -0.93
N THR A 71 0.31 6.83 -1.85
CA THR A 71 0.92 5.49 -1.92
C THR A 71 2.40 5.55 -2.26
N ILE A 72 2.79 6.43 -3.20
CA ILE A 72 4.21 6.67 -3.51
C ILE A 72 4.93 7.24 -2.28
N SER A 73 4.34 8.21 -1.59
CA SER A 73 4.95 8.80 -0.41
C SER A 73 5.06 7.81 0.76
N ILE A 74 4.05 6.97 1.00
CA ILE A 74 4.06 6.05 2.13
C ILE A 74 4.99 4.86 1.91
N PHE A 75 5.11 4.32 0.69
CA PHE A 75 5.92 3.13 0.43
C PHE A 75 7.25 3.45 -0.21
N PHE A 76 7.25 4.14 -1.36
CA PHE A 76 8.48 4.39 -2.10
C PHE A 76 9.38 5.39 -1.36
N LEU A 77 8.84 6.52 -0.93
CA LEU A 77 9.63 7.57 -0.31
C LEU A 77 10.12 7.17 1.09
N SER A 78 9.30 6.48 1.88
CA SER A 78 9.71 5.96 3.20
C SER A 78 10.84 4.93 3.07
N ALA A 79 10.73 3.98 2.14
CA ALA A 79 11.78 3.00 1.85
C ALA A 79 13.07 3.70 1.41
N PHE A 80 12.96 4.71 0.53
CA PHE A 80 14.11 5.48 0.05
C PHE A 80 14.82 6.24 1.18
N ILE A 81 14.07 6.97 2.02
CA ILE A 81 14.63 7.71 3.16
C ILE A 81 15.28 6.77 4.16
N PHE A 82 14.65 5.63 4.45
CA PHE A 82 15.18 4.62 5.35
C PHE A 82 16.54 4.09 4.86
N ILE A 83 16.63 3.68 3.60
CA ILE A 83 17.88 3.14 3.03
C ILE A 83 19.00 4.18 3.06
N LYS A 84 18.68 5.44 2.73
CA LYS A 84 19.62 6.55 2.79
C LYS A 84 20.12 6.81 4.21
N SER A 85 19.25 6.72 5.22
CA SER A 85 19.61 6.90 6.64
C SER A 85 20.64 5.87 7.11
N TYR A 86 20.54 4.62 6.64
CA TYR A 86 21.44 3.54 7.04
C TYR A 86 22.66 3.33 6.13
N ARG A 87 22.95 4.28 5.21
CA ARG A 87 24.07 4.24 4.25
C ARG A 87 24.16 2.93 3.44
N GLY A 88 23.06 2.20 3.28
CA GLY A 88 23.02 1.01 2.44
C GLY A 88 23.07 1.43 0.96
N LYS A 89 23.88 0.74 0.14
CA LYS A 89 23.81 0.97 -1.31
C LYS A 89 22.42 0.51 -1.79
N PRO A 90 21.64 1.35 -2.51
CA PRO A 90 20.31 0.97 -2.99
C PRO A 90 20.31 -0.35 -3.76
N ASN A 91 21.33 -0.58 -4.60
CA ASN A 91 21.45 -1.81 -5.40
C ASN A 91 21.69 -3.08 -4.57
N GLU A 92 22.35 -3.00 -3.41
CA GLU A 92 22.55 -4.14 -2.51
C GLU A 92 21.29 -4.46 -1.70
N VAL A 93 20.42 -3.45 -1.50
CA VAL A 93 19.17 -3.55 -0.76
C VAL A 93 17.99 -3.93 -1.66
N TRP A 94 18.03 -3.67 -2.96
CA TRP A 94 16.87 -3.96 -3.81
C TRP A 94 16.97 -5.33 -4.47
N GLN A 95 18.20 -5.85 -4.70
CA GLN A 95 18.49 -7.20 -5.24
C GLN A 95 17.37 -7.77 -6.11
N LEU A 96 16.92 -6.98 -7.09
CA LEU A 96 15.89 -7.39 -8.03
C LEU A 96 16.51 -8.53 -8.85
N LYS A 97 16.29 -9.76 -8.41
CA LYS A 97 16.75 -10.94 -9.14
C LYS A 97 15.99 -10.98 -10.45
N SER A 98 16.70 -11.05 -11.58
CA SER A 98 16.05 -11.24 -12.86
C SER A 98 15.38 -12.61 -12.87
N PHE A 99 14.06 -12.61 -12.97
CA PHE A 99 13.27 -13.83 -13.09
C PHE A 99 13.37 -14.36 -14.53
N ASN A 100 14.40 -15.17 -14.80
CA ASN A 100 14.61 -15.76 -16.12
C ASN A 100 14.12 -17.20 -16.13
N GLY A 101 13.02 -17.47 -16.84
CA GLY A 101 12.53 -18.82 -17.09
C GLY A 101 11.16 -18.83 -17.78
N PRO A 102 10.92 -19.68 -18.78
CA PRO A 102 9.66 -19.72 -19.52
C PRO A 102 8.44 -20.06 -18.63
N GLY A 103 8.66 -20.71 -17.47
CA GLY A 103 7.61 -21.02 -16.51
C GLY A 103 7.24 -19.88 -15.54
N ILE A 104 7.94 -18.74 -15.55
CA ILE A 104 7.66 -17.67 -14.58
C ILE A 104 6.32 -16.99 -14.85
N PHE A 105 5.97 -16.81 -16.12
CA PHE A 105 4.71 -16.17 -16.50
C PHE A 105 3.51 -17.01 -16.05
N LEU A 106 3.56 -18.33 -16.28
CA LEU A 106 2.54 -19.25 -15.81
C LEU A 106 2.42 -19.23 -14.28
N ARG A 107 3.54 -19.20 -13.56
CA ARG A 107 3.54 -19.10 -12.09
C ARG A 107 2.91 -17.80 -11.60
N ILE A 108 3.21 -16.67 -12.24
CA ILE A 108 2.61 -15.37 -11.90
C ILE A 108 1.09 -15.42 -12.11
N ILE A 109 0.63 -15.98 -13.23
CA ILE A 109 -0.82 -16.14 -13.50
C ILE A 109 -1.48 -17.02 -12.44
N VAL A 110 -0.90 -18.21 -12.17
CA VAL A 110 -1.46 -19.14 -11.17
C VAL A 110 -1.50 -18.48 -9.80
N LEU A 111 -0.43 -17.79 -9.38
CA LEU A 111 -0.40 -17.06 -8.11
C LEU A 111 -1.47 -15.97 -8.08
N ALA A 112 -1.60 -15.17 -9.14
CA ALA A 112 -2.61 -14.12 -9.22
C ALA A 112 -4.04 -14.68 -9.07
N LEU A 113 -4.35 -15.79 -9.74
CA LEU A 113 -5.64 -16.48 -9.61
C LEU A 113 -5.86 -17.03 -8.19
N CYS A 114 -4.84 -17.63 -7.58
CA CYS A 114 -4.92 -18.09 -6.19
C CYS A 114 -5.20 -16.92 -5.22
N PHE A 115 -4.51 -15.79 -5.38
CA PHE A 115 -4.72 -14.61 -4.55
C PHE A 115 -6.12 -14.02 -4.72
N MET A 116 -6.72 -14.07 -5.92
CA MET A 116 -8.12 -13.66 -6.12
C MET A 116 -9.10 -14.54 -5.33
N VAL A 117 -8.92 -15.87 -5.35
CA VAL A 117 -9.78 -16.80 -4.59
C VAL A 117 -9.58 -16.64 -3.08
N ILE A 118 -8.35 -16.50 -2.62
CA ILE A 118 -8.07 -16.26 -1.21
C ILE A 118 -8.72 -14.94 -0.78
N GLY A 119 -8.57 -13.88 -1.56
CA GLY A 119 -9.20 -12.58 -1.30
C GLY A 119 -10.72 -12.66 -1.16
N SER A 120 -11.41 -13.46 -1.99
CA SER A 120 -12.86 -13.61 -1.90
C SER A 120 -13.29 -14.35 -0.63
N ILE A 121 -12.53 -15.36 -0.19
CA ILE A 121 -12.78 -16.06 1.07
C ILE A 121 -12.63 -15.11 2.26
N PHE A 122 -11.55 -14.32 2.29
CA PHE A 122 -11.34 -13.32 3.34
C PHE A 122 -12.43 -12.24 3.34
N SER A 123 -12.92 -11.84 2.17
CA SER A 123 -14.04 -10.90 2.06
C SER A 123 -15.34 -11.49 2.63
N ALA A 124 -15.65 -12.76 2.33
CA ALA A 124 -16.81 -13.45 2.88
C ALA A 124 -16.72 -13.62 4.41
N LEU A 125 -15.52 -13.95 4.92
CA LEU A 125 -15.25 -14.02 6.36
C LEU A 125 -15.39 -12.65 7.02
N ASN A 126 -14.95 -11.57 6.38
CA ASN A 126 -15.11 -10.22 6.91
C ASN A 126 -16.61 -9.85 7.02
N GLN A 127 -17.42 -10.22 6.03
CA GLN A 127 -18.86 -9.96 6.02
C GLN A 127 -19.66 -10.80 7.03
N SER A 128 -19.15 -11.96 7.45
CA SER A 128 -19.83 -12.81 8.43
C SER A 128 -19.62 -12.36 9.88
N ILE A 129 -18.72 -11.40 10.12
CA ILE A 129 -18.49 -10.83 11.45
C ILE A 129 -19.64 -9.87 11.78
N ASP A 130 -20.52 -10.28 12.70
CA ASP A 130 -21.55 -9.39 13.24
C ASP A 130 -20.95 -8.44 14.30
N LEU A 131 -20.75 -7.19 13.90
CA LEU A 131 -20.26 -6.11 14.77
C LEU A 131 -21.36 -5.51 15.67
N GLY A 132 -22.59 -6.04 15.62
CA GLY A 132 -23.74 -5.54 16.36
C GLY A 132 -24.22 -4.17 15.87
N ASN A 133 -25.20 -3.60 16.58
CA ASN A 133 -25.84 -2.31 16.23
C ASN A 133 -25.31 -1.11 17.02
N GLY A 134 -24.21 -1.27 17.76
CA GLY A 134 -23.55 -0.18 18.47
C GLY A 134 -22.94 0.86 17.50
N GLU A 135 -22.57 2.03 18.02
CA GLU A 135 -21.97 3.11 17.22
C GLU A 135 -20.74 2.64 16.43
N PHE A 136 -19.88 1.82 17.05
CA PHE A 136 -18.73 1.22 16.39
C PHE A 136 -19.12 0.37 15.16
N GLY A 137 -20.12 -0.50 15.31
CA GLY A 137 -20.60 -1.34 14.20
C GLY A 137 -21.18 -0.51 13.05
N LYS A 138 -21.88 0.59 13.36
CA LYS A 138 -22.36 1.53 12.34
C LYS A 138 -21.21 2.23 11.62
N THR A 139 -20.23 2.77 12.34
CA THR A 139 -19.06 3.44 11.74
C THR A 139 -18.27 2.52 10.84
N VAL A 140 -18.06 1.26 11.24
CA VAL A 140 -17.34 0.28 10.41
C VAL A 140 -18.13 -0.03 9.13
N ARG A 141 -19.45 -0.26 9.23
CA ARG A 141 -20.32 -0.50 8.06
C ARG A 141 -20.35 0.68 7.10
N GLU A 142 -20.46 1.91 7.61
CA GLU A 142 -20.43 3.13 6.78
C GLU A 142 -19.08 3.27 6.07
N THR A 143 -17.99 2.98 6.78
CA THR A 143 -16.63 3.01 6.21
C THR A 143 -16.46 1.95 5.11
N GLU A 144 -16.97 0.73 5.33
CA GLU A 144 -16.95 -0.34 4.32
C GLU A 144 -17.75 0.04 3.07
N LEU A 145 -18.95 0.61 3.23
CA LEU A 145 -19.76 1.09 2.10
C LEU A 145 -19.05 2.19 1.31
N LYS A 146 -18.38 3.12 1.99
CA LYS A 146 -17.59 4.18 1.33
C LYS A 146 -16.42 3.59 0.54
N PHE A 147 -15.68 2.65 1.12
CA PHE A 147 -14.58 2.00 0.41
C PHE A 147 -15.07 1.18 -0.79
N LYS A 148 -16.17 0.46 -0.66
CA LYS A 148 -16.77 -0.29 -1.76
C LYS A 148 -17.20 0.62 -2.91
N ALA A 149 -17.92 1.71 -2.62
CA ALA A 149 -18.32 2.69 -3.62
C ALA A 149 -17.13 3.35 -4.32
N LEU A 150 -16.05 3.63 -3.57
CA LEU A 150 -14.80 4.14 -4.13
C LEU A 150 -14.15 3.14 -5.09
N THR A 151 -14.05 1.87 -4.68
CA THR A 151 -13.50 0.80 -5.52
C THR A 151 -14.32 0.63 -6.80
N GLU A 152 -15.65 0.59 -6.70
CA GLU A 152 -16.54 0.51 -7.87
C GLU A 152 -16.34 1.72 -8.79
N ALA A 153 -16.23 2.93 -8.25
CA ALA A 153 -15.98 4.13 -9.04
C ALA A 153 -14.58 4.15 -9.70
N PHE A 154 -13.57 3.52 -9.10
CA PHE A 154 -12.26 3.33 -9.72
C PHE A 154 -12.30 2.29 -10.86
N LEU A 155 -13.22 1.33 -10.78
CA LEU A 155 -13.43 0.28 -11.78
C LEU A 155 -14.40 0.68 -12.90
N ASP A 156 -15.20 1.74 -12.73
CA ASP A 156 -16.06 2.27 -13.81
C ASP A 156 -15.20 2.94 -14.90
N MET A 157 -15.04 2.25 -16.02
CA MET A 157 -14.19 2.64 -17.14
C MET A 157 -15.02 2.63 -18.42
N LYS A 158 -15.17 3.79 -19.07
CA LYS A 158 -16.01 3.89 -20.28
C LYS A 158 -15.27 3.54 -21.56
N ASN A 159 -13.94 3.69 -21.58
CA ASN A 159 -13.10 3.51 -22.75
C ASN A 159 -11.79 2.75 -22.40
N THR A 160 -11.16 2.15 -23.41
CA THR A 160 -9.87 1.44 -23.26
C THR A 160 -8.74 2.33 -22.74
N GLY A 161 -8.75 3.63 -23.05
CA GLY A 161 -7.78 4.59 -22.52
C GLY A 161 -7.94 4.81 -21.01
N ASP A 162 -9.18 4.91 -20.53
CA ASP A 162 -9.48 5.00 -19.09
C ASP A 162 -9.04 3.73 -18.37
N PHE A 163 -9.16 2.57 -19.03
CA PHE A 163 -8.68 1.29 -18.49
C PHE A 163 -7.17 1.25 -18.30
N LEU A 164 -6.39 1.59 -19.33
CA LEU A 164 -4.93 1.59 -19.24
C LEU A 164 -4.43 2.58 -18.17
N MET A 165 -5.05 3.77 -18.09
CA MET A 165 -4.69 4.76 -17.09
C MET A 165 -5.06 4.28 -15.67
N ASN A 166 -6.26 3.74 -15.46
CA ASN A 166 -6.65 3.23 -14.15
C ASN A 166 -5.79 2.03 -13.72
N MET A 167 -5.46 1.12 -14.64
CA MET A 167 -4.55 0.02 -14.37
C MET A 167 -3.18 0.54 -13.92
N LEU A 168 -2.62 1.53 -14.63
CA LEU A 168 -1.33 2.11 -14.28
C LEU A 168 -1.37 2.81 -12.92
N MET A 169 -2.40 3.64 -12.67
CA MET A 169 -2.49 4.46 -11.47
C MET A 169 -2.91 3.70 -10.21
N VAL A 170 -3.81 2.73 -10.33
CA VAL A 170 -4.42 2.05 -9.17
C VAL A 170 -3.79 0.69 -8.91
N ALA A 171 -3.25 0.01 -9.93
CA ALA A 171 -2.66 -1.32 -9.76
C ALA A 171 -1.12 -1.31 -9.90
N ILE A 172 -0.59 -0.85 -11.03
CA ILE A 172 0.84 -1.03 -11.35
C ILE A 172 1.74 -0.17 -10.46
N ILE A 173 1.50 1.15 -10.41
CA ILE A 173 2.34 2.06 -9.62
C ILE A 173 2.29 1.70 -8.13
N PRO A 174 1.10 1.55 -7.50
CA PRO A 174 0.99 1.07 -6.13
C PRO A 174 1.72 -0.26 -5.91
N GLY A 175 1.50 -1.25 -6.76
CA GLY A 175 2.12 -2.57 -6.63
C GLY A 175 3.65 -2.53 -6.69
N ILE A 176 4.23 -1.71 -7.56
CA ILE A 176 5.69 -1.51 -7.61
C ILE A 176 6.20 -0.85 -6.32
N CYS A 177 5.53 0.21 -5.85
CA CYS A 177 5.92 0.91 -4.62
C CYS A 177 5.86 -0.02 -3.40
N GLU A 178 4.79 -0.80 -3.30
CA GLU A 178 4.60 -1.81 -2.25
C GLU A 178 5.69 -2.88 -2.30
N GLU A 179 5.96 -3.47 -3.47
CA GLU A 179 7.01 -4.49 -3.63
C GLU A 179 8.39 -3.97 -3.18
N ILE A 180 8.72 -2.72 -3.52
CA ILE A 180 9.95 -2.05 -3.07
C ILE A 180 10.01 -1.92 -1.55
N PHE A 181 8.90 -1.49 -0.94
CA PHE A 181 8.85 -1.32 0.52
C PHE A 181 8.90 -2.68 1.23
N PHE A 182 8.01 -3.60 0.86
CA PHE A 182 7.88 -4.90 1.49
C PHE A 182 9.10 -5.78 1.22
N ARG A 183 9.44 -6.07 -0.03
CA ARG A 183 10.57 -6.98 -0.32
C ARG A 183 11.93 -6.31 -0.24
N GLY A 184 12.01 -5.07 -0.72
CA GLY A 184 13.26 -4.32 -0.70
C GLY A 184 13.69 -3.92 0.71
N THR A 185 12.74 -3.62 1.59
CA THR A 185 13.06 -3.05 2.92
C THR A 185 12.58 -3.95 4.08
N LEU A 186 11.27 -4.20 4.18
CA LEU A 186 10.66 -4.83 5.35
C LEU A 186 11.10 -6.30 5.52
N GLN A 187 11.02 -7.08 4.44
CA GLN A 187 11.38 -8.49 4.41
C GLN A 187 12.84 -8.72 4.80
N LYS A 188 13.75 -7.80 4.42
CA LYS A 188 15.17 -7.88 4.79
C LYS A 188 15.39 -7.65 6.28
N LEU A 189 14.61 -6.74 6.87
CA LEU A 189 14.59 -6.53 8.31
C LEU A 189 14.10 -7.79 9.03
N PHE A 190 13.00 -8.39 8.57
CA PHE A 190 12.46 -9.61 9.17
C PHE A 190 13.38 -10.82 8.99
N LYS A 191 14.04 -10.97 7.83
CA LYS A 191 15.06 -12.01 7.63
C LYS A 191 16.20 -11.91 8.64
N SER A 192 16.61 -10.68 8.93
CA SER A 192 17.67 -10.43 9.90
C SER A 192 17.22 -10.69 11.35
N TRP A 193 15.93 -10.51 11.64
CA TRP A 193 15.35 -10.71 12.96
C TRP A 193 14.98 -12.17 13.25
N ALA A 194 14.23 -12.82 12.35
CA ALA A 194 13.72 -14.18 12.55
C ALA A 194 14.79 -15.27 12.33
N LYS A 195 15.92 -14.94 11.67
CA LYS A 195 16.96 -15.89 11.20
C LYS A 195 16.42 -17.08 10.39
N ASN A 196 15.15 -17.07 9.99
CA ASN A 196 14.47 -18.11 9.24
C ASN A 196 13.69 -17.50 8.08
N ILE A 197 14.04 -17.91 6.86
CA ILE A 197 13.49 -17.36 5.62
C ILE A 197 11.98 -17.60 5.50
N HIS A 198 11.47 -18.73 5.98
CA HIS A 198 10.04 -19.05 5.88
C HIS A 198 9.19 -18.10 6.74
N ILE A 199 9.68 -17.80 7.96
CA ILE A 199 9.02 -16.87 8.87
C ILE A 199 9.01 -15.46 8.27
N SER A 200 10.07 -15.05 7.58
CA SER A 200 10.15 -13.73 6.94
C SER A 200 9.38 -13.59 5.63
N ILE A 201 8.82 -14.68 5.08
CA ILE A 201 7.92 -14.64 3.92
C ILE A 201 6.45 -14.62 4.38
N VAL A 202 6.16 -15.22 5.53
CA VAL A 202 4.80 -15.30 6.11
C VAL A 202 4.45 -14.07 6.96
N LEU A 203 5.44 -13.44 7.61
CA LEU A 203 5.34 -12.14 8.28
C LEU A 203 5.68 -11.00 7.32
#